data_AF-A0A661PHV0-F1
#
_entry.id   AF-A0A661PHV0-F1
#
_cell.length_a   1.000
_cell.length_b   1.000
_cell.length_c   1.000
_cell.angle_alpha   90.00
_cell.angle_beta   90.00
_cell.angle_gamma   90.00
#
_symmetry.space_group_name_H-M   'P 1'
#
loop_
_entity.id
_entity.type
_entity.pdbx_description
1 polymer ?
#
loop_
_entity_poly.entity_id
_entity_poly.type
_entity_poly.pdbx_seq_one_letter_code
_entity_poly.pdbx_strand_id
1 'polypeptide(L)'
;MLVLTAGCSSILGLDDDYAVRTDAGAGAVGAGGTSSGGGNDGGDAGRGGTAAGGSAGTGGLGGSSSGGAAGGGGGTAGSGGTGTVVVLFEDQFESGTLAAWTLGGPGDPWIASTSTPNAGAVAGRAVPTTTSDPASTMEAVVSTVGHTNIRLEYDRRLLGIDGADEFRAGWFNGVTWIYVEETGSASANDAAYVHRAFSLPPGAENEAGFAIRFECTAGAVSESCNVDGVIVTAGP
;
A
#
# COMPACT_ATOMS: atom_id res chain seq x y z
N MET A 1 29.23 -6.89 -31.83
CA MET A 1 28.06 -6.01 -31.79
C MET A 1 26.96 -6.72 -32.55
N LEU A 2 26.09 -7.43 -31.83
CA LEU A 2 25.05 -8.30 -32.38
C LEU A 2 23.71 -7.69 -31.97
N VAL A 3 22.97 -7.18 -32.94
CA VAL A 3 21.65 -6.59 -32.73
C VAL A 3 20.62 -7.71 -32.93
N LEU A 4 19.93 -8.10 -31.87
CA LEU A 4 18.77 -8.99 -31.92
C LEU A 4 17.51 -8.12 -31.89
N THR A 5 16.86 -7.99 -33.04
CA THR A 5 15.50 -7.45 -33.17
C THR A 5 14.51 -8.59 -32.97
N ALA A 6 13.79 -8.59 -31.84
CA ALA A 6 12.66 -9.50 -31.63
C ALA A 6 11.40 -8.88 -32.25
N GLY A 7 10.87 -9.55 -33.27
CA GLY A 7 9.61 -9.21 -33.92
C GLY A 7 8.42 -9.61 -33.04
N CYS A 8 7.53 -8.66 -32.80
CA CYS A 8 6.22 -8.88 -32.20
C CYS A 8 5.32 -9.59 -33.24
N SER A 9 4.92 -10.83 -32.96
CA SER A 9 3.96 -11.57 -33.77
C SER A 9 2.60 -11.51 -33.09
N SER A 10 1.68 -10.76 -33.68
CA SER A 10 0.28 -10.71 -33.27
C SER A 10 -0.42 -12.01 -33.67
N ILE A 11 -0.78 -12.81 -32.68
CA ILE A 11 -1.74 -13.91 -32.83
C ILE A 11 -3.15 -13.29 -32.82
N LEU A 12 -3.82 -13.39 -33.97
CA LEU A 12 -5.25 -13.23 -34.14
C LEU A 12 -5.88 -14.62 -34.21
N GLY A 13 -7.05 -14.76 -33.59
CA GLY A 13 -8.03 -15.78 -33.95
C GLY A 13 -8.24 -16.85 -32.89
N LEU A 14 -9.44 -16.85 -32.31
CA LEU A 14 -10.44 -17.94 -32.20
C LEU A 14 -11.51 -17.39 -31.23
N ASP A 15 -12.59 -16.80 -31.75
CA ASP A 15 -13.84 -17.43 -32.20
C ASP A 15 -14.70 -18.00 -31.05
N ASP A 16 -15.88 -17.40 -30.91
CA ASP A 16 -17.17 -17.91 -30.43
C ASP A 16 -17.21 -18.88 -29.22
N ASP A 17 -17.74 -18.38 -28.09
CA ASP A 17 -18.94 -19.00 -27.52
C ASP A 17 -19.67 -18.06 -26.55
N TYR A 18 -20.75 -17.45 -27.05
CA TYR A 18 -21.72 -16.67 -26.30
C TYR A 18 -22.76 -17.62 -25.70
N ALA A 19 -22.51 -18.12 -24.48
CA ALA A 19 -23.51 -18.88 -23.74
C ALA A 19 -24.40 -17.94 -22.91
N VAL A 20 -25.56 -17.59 -23.47
CA VAL A 20 -26.71 -17.06 -22.74
C VAL A 20 -27.19 -18.11 -21.74
N ARG A 21 -27.00 -17.87 -20.44
CA ARG A 21 -27.80 -18.54 -19.41
C ARG A 21 -28.99 -17.66 -19.05
N THR A 22 -30.17 -18.12 -19.45
CA THR A 22 -31.46 -17.65 -18.98
C THR A 22 -31.98 -18.67 -17.97
N ASP A 23 -31.73 -18.43 -16.68
CA ASP A 23 -32.41 -19.18 -15.63
C ASP A 23 -33.38 -18.24 -14.92
N ALA A 24 -34.59 -18.19 -15.48
CA ALA A 24 -35.78 -17.82 -14.75
C ALA A 24 -36.15 -18.98 -13.81
N GLY A 25 -36.21 -18.72 -12.51
CA GLY A 25 -36.60 -19.72 -11.51
C GLY A 25 -37.10 -19.06 -10.24
N ALA A 26 -38.38 -18.72 -10.23
CA ALA A 26 -39.13 -18.31 -9.05
C ALA A 26 -39.36 -19.50 -8.09
N GLY A 27 -39.37 -19.22 -6.78
CA GLY A 27 -39.74 -20.17 -5.72
C GLY A 27 -39.25 -19.66 -4.35
N ALA A 28 -39.91 -18.69 -3.71
CA ALA A 28 -41.08 -18.85 -2.85
C ALA A 28 -40.79 -19.37 -1.43
N VAL A 29 -41.15 -18.52 -0.45
CA VAL A 29 -41.65 -18.78 0.92
C VAL A 29 -40.76 -19.48 1.94
N GLY A 30 -40.50 -18.78 3.06
CA GLY A 30 -39.96 -19.37 4.28
C GLY A 30 -39.94 -18.36 5.43
N ALA A 31 -41.13 -17.99 5.92
CA ALA A 31 -41.29 -17.24 7.17
C ALA A 31 -41.06 -18.15 8.39
N GLY A 32 -40.54 -17.57 9.47
CA GLY A 32 -40.79 -18.06 10.83
C GLY A 32 -39.56 -18.54 11.59
N GLY A 33 -39.28 -17.92 12.74
CA GLY A 33 -38.31 -18.45 13.69
C GLY A 33 -37.79 -17.45 14.71
N THR A 34 -38.67 -16.92 15.56
CA THR A 34 -38.28 -16.32 16.84
C THR A 34 -37.67 -17.37 17.77
N SER A 35 -36.58 -17.06 18.48
CA SER A 35 -36.43 -17.47 19.89
C SER A 35 -35.31 -16.70 20.58
N SER A 36 -35.74 -15.92 21.56
CA SER A 36 -35.06 -15.42 22.76
C SER A 36 -34.34 -16.52 23.56
N GLY A 37 -33.27 -16.15 24.30
CA GLY A 37 -32.99 -16.79 25.59
C GLY A 37 -31.54 -16.73 26.09
N GLY A 38 -31.38 -16.18 27.31
CA GLY A 38 -30.24 -16.41 28.23
C GLY A 38 -29.09 -15.40 28.05
N GLY A 39 -28.82 -14.45 28.95
CA GLY A 39 -28.95 -14.51 30.40
C GLY A 39 -27.84 -15.39 30.97
N ASN A 40 -26.75 -14.77 31.45
CA ASN A 40 -26.05 -15.22 32.66
C ASN A 40 -25.19 -14.08 33.21
N ASP A 41 -25.58 -13.71 34.42
CA ASP A 41 -24.89 -12.86 35.37
C ASP A 41 -23.56 -13.46 35.83
N GLY A 42 -22.69 -12.57 36.33
CA GLY A 42 -22.03 -12.83 37.59
C GLY A 42 -20.57 -13.26 37.54
N GLY A 43 -19.74 -12.50 38.25
CA GLY A 43 -18.67 -13.11 39.05
C GLY A 43 -17.27 -12.65 38.73
N ASP A 44 -16.85 -11.66 39.51
CA ASP A 44 -15.86 -11.87 40.57
C ASP A 44 -14.57 -11.07 40.44
N ALA A 45 -14.23 -10.52 41.59
CA ALA A 45 -13.15 -9.64 41.88
C ALA A 45 -11.87 -10.43 42.15
N GLY A 46 -10.75 -9.86 41.72
CA GLY A 46 -9.66 -9.66 42.64
C GLY A 46 -8.29 -10.23 42.26
N ARG A 47 -7.32 -9.55 42.88
CA ARG A 47 -5.92 -9.94 43.12
C ARG A 47 -5.04 -9.69 41.89
N GLY A 48 -4.14 -8.70 41.87
CA GLY A 48 -3.37 -8.13 42.97
C GLY A 48 -2.04 -8.85 43.08
N GLY A 49 -0.98 -8.18 42.59
CA GLY A 49 0.40 -8.45 42.95
C GLY A 49 1.25 -9.10 41.86
N THR A 50 2.22 -8.34 41.33
CA THR A 50 3.61 -8.81 41.26
C THR A 50 4.55 -7.60 41.29
N ALA A 51 5.52 -7.69 42.19
CA ALA A 51 6.56 -6.73 42.45
C ALA A 51 7.66 -6.75 41.38
N ALA A 52 8.25 -5.59 41.13
CA ALA A 52 9.65 -5.45 40.74
C ALA A 52 10.11 -4.12 41.39
N GLY A 53 11.02 -4.09 42.38
CA GLY A 53 12.28 -4.81 42.41
C GLY A 53 13.30 -3.92 41.72
N GLY A 54 13.87 -2.98 42.48
CA GLY A 54 14.80 -1.99 41.95
C GLY A 54 16.17 -2.57 41.56
N SER A 55 16.96 -1.75 40.87
CA SER A 55 18.41 -1.71 41.08
C SER A 55 18.94 -0.35 40.65
N ALA A 56 19.60 0.30 41.60
CA ALA A 56 20.40 1.50 41.37
C ALA A 56 21.70 1.12 40.66
N GLY A 57 22.01 1.82 39.57
CA GLY A 57 23.29 1.76 38.88
C GLY A 57 23.92 3.14 38.84
N THR A 58 24.75 3.42 39.84
CA THR A 58 25.62 4.59 39.95
C THR A 58 26.80 4.51 38.99
N GLY A 59 27.25 5.67 38.50
CA GLY A 59 28.69 5.95 38.33
C GLY A 59 29.19 6.04 36.88
N GLY A 60 29.75 7.20 36.53
CA GLY A 60 30.47 7.38 35.28
C GLY A 60 30.87 8.82 34.98
N LEU A 61 31.47 9.52 35.95
CA LEU A 61 32.21 10.75 35.70
C LEU A 61 33.56 10.40 35.05
N GLY A 62 33.97 11.15 34.04
CA GLY A 62 35.39 11.29 33.69
C GLY A 62 35.66 11.48 32.20
N GLY A 63 36.31 12.59 31.85
CA GLY A 63 37.14 12.62 30.63
C GLY A 63 37.16 13.92 29.84
N SER A 64 37.63 15.01 30.46
CA SER A 64 38.16 16.16 29.72
C SER A 64 39.43 15.77 28.95
N SER A 65 39.56 16.20 27.69
CA SER A 65 40.84 16.74 27.19
C SER A 65 40.65 17.52 25.89
N SER A 66 40.87 18.82 26.05
CA SER A 66 41.28 19.80 25.05
C SER A 66 42.52 19.36 24.26
N GLY A 67 42.58 19.68 22.97
CA GLY A 67 43.80 19.64 22.17
C GLY A 67 43.51 19.94 20.70
N GLY A 68 43.79 21.17 20.29
CA GLY A 68 43.40 21.69 18.98
C GLY A 68 44.30 21.34 17.81
N ALA A 69 43.89 21.79 16.63
CA ALA A 69 44.78 22.29 15.58
C ALA A 69 43.93 23.08 14.59
N ALA A 70 44.16 24.39 14.55
CA ALA A 70 43.70 25.25 13.47
C ALA A 70 44.46 24.86 12.20
N GLY A 71 43.75 24.31 11.22
CA GLY A 71 44.26 24.03 9.88
C GLY A 71 43.25 24.52 8.86
N GLY A 72 43.45 25.75 8.38
CA GLY A 72 42.66 26.34 7.31
C GLY A 72 42.85 25.58 6.01
N GLY A 73 41.87 24.75 5.65
CA GLY A 73 41.66 24.27 4.30
C GLY A 73 40.51 25.06 3.70
N GLY A 74 40.79 25.89 2.70
CA GLY A 74 39.78 26.64 1.95
C GLY A 74 38.79 25.67 1.32
N GLY A 75 37.68 25.44 2.00
CA GLY A 75 36.54 24.70 1.49
C GLY A 75 35.98 25.48 0.33
N THR A 76 36.29 25.02 -0.88
CA THR A 76 35.56 25.39 -2.09
C THR A 76 34.11 25.06 -1.77
N ALA A 77 33.28 26.09 -1.60
CA ALA A 77 31.85 25.93 -1.43
C ALA A 77 31.35 25.24 -2.70
N GLY A 78 31.26 23.91 -2.65
CA GLY A 78 30.67 23.11 -3.69
C GLY A 78 29.27 23.64 -3.87
N SER A 79 29.05 24.33 -4.98
CA SER A 79 27.75 24.79 -5.43
C SER A 79 26.82 23.60 -5.33
N GLY A 80 25.93 23.61 -4.32
CA GLY A 80 24.90 22.61 -4.15
C GLY A 80 24.05 22.64 -5.39
N GLY A 81 24.38 21.76 -6.35
CA GLY A 81 23.55 21.54 -7.52
C GLY A 81 22.19 21.17 -6.99
N THR A 82 21.21 22.04 -7.24
CA THR A 82 19.81 21.71 -7.03
C THR A 82 19.50 20.62 -8.03
N GLY A 83 19.78 19.36 -7.67
CA GLY A 83 19.40 18.25 -8.52
C GLY A 83 17.90 18.32 -8.76
N THR A 84 17.52 18.05 -10.00
CA THR A 84 16.13 18.14 -10.41
C THR A 84 15.43 16.86 -9.97
N VAL A 85 14.32 17.00 -9.25
CA VAL A 85 13.45 15.86 -8.97
C VAL A 85 12.81 15.40 -10.28
N VAL A 86 12.92 14.12 -10.59
CA VAL A 86 12.35 13.50 -11.79
C VAL A 86 11.11 12.70 -11.38
N VAL A 87 9.99 12.90 -12.05
CA VAL A 87 8.79 12.06 -11.90
C VAL A 87 8.96 10.83 -12.79
N LEU A 88 9.00 9.66 -12.17
CA LEU A 88 9.16 8.37 -12.86
C LEU A 88 7.80 7.73 -13.18
N PHE A 89 6.82 7.97 -12.32
CA PHE A 89 5.45 7.51 -12.48
C PHE A 89 4.51 8.47 -11.78
N GLU A 90 3.35 8.71 -12.39
CA GLU A 90 2.26 9.46 -11.78
C GLU A 90 0.93 8.91 -12.31
N ASP A 91 -0.01 8.67 -11.40
CA ASP A 91 -1.39 8.37 -11.76
C ASP A 91 -2.36 9.06 -10.77
N GLN A 92 -3.20 9.92 -11.33
CA GLN A 92 -4.31 10.60 -10.65
C GLN A 92 -5.65 9.91 -10.96
N PHE A 93 -5.64 8.78 -11.66
CA PHE A 93 -6.80 7.98 -12.08
C PHE A 93 -7.80 8.69 -13.00
N GLU A 94 -7.57 9.96 -13.35
CA GLU A 94 -8.44 10.81 -14.18
C GLU A 94 -8.68 10.30 -15.61
N SER A 95 -7.96 9.25 -16.05
CA SER A 95 -8.29 8.54 -17.28
C SER A 95 -9.63 7.78 -17.21
N GLY A 96 -10.15 7.55 -15.99
CA GLY A 96 -11.32 6.71 -15.75
C GLY A 96 -11.05 5.21 -15.87
N THR A 97 -9.78 4.81 -16.00
CA THR A 97 -9.37 3.41 -16.16
C THR A 97 -8.12 3.12 -15.32
N LEU A 98 -7.86 1.83 -15.06
CA LEU A 98 -6.64 1.36 -14.39
C LEU A 98 -5.64 0.78 -15.41
N ALA A 99 -5.54 1.35 -16.61
CA ALA A 99 -4.76 0.78 -17.71
C ALA A 99 -3.23 0.71 -17.45
N ALA A 100 -2.71 1.57 -16.56
CA ALA A 100 -1.31 1.53 -16.12
C ALA A 100 -1.05 0.45 -15.06
N TRP A 101 -2.09 -0.23 -14.59
CA TRP A 101 -2.04 -1.17 -13.47
C TRP A 101 -2.38 -2.58 -13.91
N THR A 102 -1.71 -3.54 -13.29
CA THR A 102 -2.11 -4.96 -13.30
C THR A 102 -2.93 -5.22 -12.04
N LEU A 103 -4.13 -5.75 -12.22
CA LEU A 103 -5.04 -6.09 -11.13
C LEU A 103 -4.94 -7.59 -10.82
N GLY A 104 -5.15 -7.95 -9.55
CA GLY A 104 -5.13 -9.34 -9.13
C GLY A 104 -5.86 -9.58 -7.81
N GLY A 105 -5.93 -10.85 -7.43
CA GLY A 105 -6.60 -11.31 -6.21
C GLY A 105 -8.06 -11.72 -6.42
N PRO A 106 -8.70 -12.28 -5.39
CA PRO A 106 -10.06 -12.79 -5.45
C PRO A 106 -11.07 -11.63 -5.50
N GLY A 107 -11.98 -11.70 -6.47
CA GLY A 107 -13.11 -10.79 -6.60
C GLY A 107 -12.83 -9.47 -7.32
N ASP A 108 -11.67 -9.32 -7.98
CA ASP A 108 -11.25 -8.16 -8.80
C ASP A 108 -11.80 -6.79 -8.32
N PRO A 109 -11.49 -6.33 -7.10
CA PRO A 109 -12.23 -5.23 -6.52
C PRO A 109 -11.63 -3.86 -6.83
N TRP A 110 -10.39 -3.75 -7.34
CA TRP A 110 -9.82 -2.45 -7.71
C TRP A 110 -10.46 -1.93 -8.99
N ILE A 111 -11.11 -0.78 -8.89
CA ILE A 111 -11.74 -0.07 -10.00
C ILE A 111 -11.35 1.40 -9.99
N ALA A 112 -11.34 2.03 -11.17
CA ALA A 112 -11.38 3.48 -11.27
C ALA A 112 -12.80 3.94 -10.88
N SER A 113 -12.90 4.73 -9.81
CA SER A 113 -14.16 5.06 -9.15
C SER A 113 -14.34 6.57 -9.03
N THR A 114 -15.52 7.05 -9.42
CA THR A 114 -15.95 8.44 -9.16
C THR A 114 -16.56 8.61 -7.76
N SER A 115 -16.62 7.53 -6.98
CA SER A 115 -17.10 7.59 -5.60
C SER A 115 -15.95 8.03 -4.71
N THR A 116 -16.06 9.26 -4.19
CA THR A 116 -15.15 9.87 -3.21
C THR A 116 -13.68 9.96 -3.66
N PRO A 117 -13.37 10.63 -4.79
CA PRO A 117 -11.99 10.96 -5.15
C PRO A 117 -11.37 11.95 -4.13
N ASN A 118 -10.04 11.95 -3.98
CA ASN A 118 -9.34 12.93 -3.15
C ASN A 118 -9.20 14.25 -3.90
N ALA A 119 -8.66 14.16 -5.12
CA ALA A 119 -8.52 15.23 -6.07
C ALA A 119 -9.20 14.84 -7.39
N GLY A 120 -9.56 15.82 -8.20
CA GLY A 120 -10.19 15.54 -9.50
C GLY A 120 -11.53 14.80 -9.37
N ALA A 121 -11.76 13.83 -10.24
CA ALA A 121 -13.04 13.14 -10.39
C ALA A 121 -12.97 11.63 -10.15
N VAL A 122 -11.77 11.03 -10.10
CA VAL A 122 -11.61 9.57 -10.06
C VAL A 122 -10.51 9.17 -9.07
N ALA A 123 -10.70 8.07 -8.35
CA ALA A 123 -9.68 7.42 -7.55
C ALA A 123 -9.66 5.91 -7.80
N GLY A 124 -8.55 5.25 -7.48
CA GLY A 124 -8.50 3.78 -7.37
C GLY A 124 -9.26 3.34 -6.13
N ARG A 125 -10.21 2.41 -6.25
CA ARG A 125 -11.03 1.93 -5.13
C ARG A 125 -11.14 0.42 -5.13
N ALA A 126 -10.92 -0.19 -3.97
CA ALA A 126 -11.20 -1.60 -3.69
C ALA A 126 -12.35 -1.77 -2.69
N VAL A 127 -13.27 -2.69 -2.99
CA VAL A 127 -14.28 -3.24 -2.06
C VAL A 127 -14.21 -4.77 -2.08
N PRO A 128 -13.16 -5.38 -1.51
CA PRO A 128 -13.12 -6.83 -1.37
C PRO A 128 -14.27 -7.33 -0.49
N THR A 129 -14.55 -8.63 -0.57
CA THR A 129 -15.50 -9.33 0.32
C THR A 129 -14.85 -10.55 0.96
N THR A 130 -13.54 -10.47 1.15
CA THR A 130 -12.69 -11.47 1.80
C THR A 130 -11.68 -10.79 2.72
N THR A 131 -11.54 -11.35 3.91
CA THR A 131 -10.51 -11.02 4.91
C THR A 131 -9.27 -11.92 4.80
N SER A 132 -9.32 -12.91 3.91
CA SER A 132 -8.27 -13.91 3.74
C SER A 132 -7.41 -13.63 2.51
N ASP A 133 -6.13 -14.03 2.62
CA ASP A 133 -5.21 -14.03 1.50
C ASP A 133 -5.62 -15.07 0.42
N PRO A 134 -5.34 -14.79 -0.87
CA PRO A 134 -4.65 -13.59 -1.36
C PRO A 134 -5.52 -12.33 -1.28
N ALA A 135 -4.92 -11.20 -0.90
CA ALA A 135 -5.55 -9.89 -0.96
C ALA A 135 -5.87 -9.47 -2.40
N SER A 136 -6.74 -8.47 -2.55
CA SER A 136 -6.88 -7.76 -3.82
C SER A 136 -5.69 -6.84 -4.07
N THR A 137 -5.08 -6.93 -5.25
CA THR A 137 -3.88 -6.15 -5.59
C THR A 137 -4.08 -5.24 -6.80
N MET A 138 -3.40 -4.10 -6.77
CA MET A 138 -3.24 -3.17 -7.89
C MET A 138 -1.76 -2.80 -7.99
N GLU A 139 -1.12 -3.17 -9.11
CA GLU A 139 0.34 -3.16 -9.27
C GLU A 139 0.79 -2.36 -10.51
N ALA A 140 1.82 -1.52 -10.38
CA ALA A 140 2.41 -0.80 -11.51
C ALA A 140 3.92 -1.03 -11.57
N VAL A 141 4.43 -1.38 -12.76
CA VAL A 141 5.86 -1.51 -13.03
C VAL A 141 6.44 -0.15 -13.40
N VAL A 142 7.49 0.27 -12.70
CA VAL A 142 8.15 1.57 -12.89
C VAL A 142 9.66 1.33 -12.94
N SER A 143 10.34 1.74 -14.00
CA SER A 143 11.80 1.56 -14.04
C SER A 143 12.50 2.64 -13.22
N THR A 144 13.43 2.24 -12.34
CA THR A 144 14.30 3.16 -11.60
C THR A 144 15.75 3.13 -12.10
N VAL A 145 16.00 2.55 -13.28
CA VAL A 145 17.35 2.46 -13.89
C VAL A 145 17.95 3.84 -14.07
N GLY A 146 19.16 4.03 -13.54
CA GLY A 146 19.87 5.32 -13.59
C GLY A 146 19.38 6.38 -12.60
N HIS A 147 18.47 6.02 -11.68
CA HIS A 147 17.91 6.92 -10.68
C HIS A 147 18.24 6.48 -9.25
N THR A 148 18.42 7.46 -8.37
CA THR A 148 18.67 7.31 -6.93
C THR A 148 17.65 8.13 -6.13
N ASN A 149 17.64 7.98 -4.80
CA ASN A 149 16.76 8.71 -3.89
C ASN A 149 15.28 8.56 -4.28
N ILE A 150 14.86 7.32 -4.50
CA ILE A 150 13.49 7.00 -4.91
C ILE A 150 12.50 7.31 -3.79
N ARG A 151 11.41 7.97 -4.13
CA ARG A 151 10.32 8.31 -3.20
C ARG A 151 8.98 7.86 -3.79
N LEU A 152 8.18 7.21 -2.95
CA LEU A 152 6.78 6.83 -3.24
C LEU A 152 5.86 7.73 -2.42
N GLU A 153 4.88 8.34 -3.07
CA GLU A 153 3.83 9.16 -2.46
C GLU A 153 2.46 8.74 -2.97
N TYR A 154 1.46 8.84 -2.11
CA TYR A 154 0.06 8.60 -2.46
C TYR A 154 -0.85 9.16 -1.36
N ASP A 155 -2.11 9.39 -1.71
CA ASP A 155 -3.17 9.64 -0.75
C ASP A 155 -4.03 8.40 -0.61
N ARG A 156 -4.41 8.04 0.62
CA ARG A 156 -5.32 6.91 0.85
C ARG A 156 -6.46 7.23 1.79
N ARG A 157 -7.58 6.54 1.61
CA ARG A 157 -8.75 6.60 2.49
C ARG A 157 -9.21 5.19 2.80
N LEU A 158 -9.30 4.86 4.08
CA LEU A 158 -9.67 3.53 4.57
C LEU A 158 -10.98 3.64 5.33
N LEU A 159 -12.02 2.96 4.86
CA LEU A 159 -13.32 2.97 5.51
C LEU A 159 -13.60 1.61 6.12
N GLY A 160 -13.87 1.60 7.42
CA GLY A 160 -14.37 0.43 8.13
C GLY A 160 -13.40 -0.73 8.31
N ILE A 161 -12.14 -0.63 7.87
CA ILE A 161 -11.14 -1.70 7.96
C ILE A 161 -11.02 -2.14 9.42
N ASP A 162 -11.35 -3.40 9.71
CA ASP A 162 -11.26 -3.96 11.04
C ASP A 162 -9.97 -4.77 11.27
N GLY A 163 -9.83 -5.44 12.41
CA GLY A 163 -8.59 -6.17 12.74
C GLY A 163 -8.37 -7.46 11.94
N ALA A 164 -9.38 -7.93 11.19
CA ALA A 164 -9.26 -9.04 10.25
C ALA A 164 -8.97 -8.57 8.82
N ASP A 165 -9.11 -7.27 8.56
CA ASP A 165 -8.86 -6.63 7.28
C ASP A 165 -7.46 -6.01 7.23
N GLU A 166 -7.02 -5.65 6.03
CA GLU A 166 -5.66 -5.19 5.81
C GLU A 166 -5.60 -4.26 4.61
N PHE A 167 -4.93 -3.11 4.78
CA PHE A 167 -4.40 -2.32 3.68
C PHE A 167 -2.87 -2.38 3.71
N ARG A 168 -2.24 -2.67 2.57
CA ARG A 168 -0.79 -2.58 2.41
C ARG A 168 -0.40 -1.72 1.23
N ALA A 169 0.73 -1.03 1.36
CA ALA A 169 1.44 -0.43 0.25
C ALA A 169 2.88 -0.92 0.26
N GLY A 170 3.38 -1.32 -0.90
CA GLY A 170 4.73 -1.88 -1.01
C GLY A 170 5.37 -1.64 -2.38
N TRP A 171 6.63 -2.02 -2.46
CA TRP A 171 7.43 -1.94 -3.67
C TRP A 171 8.23 -3.23 -3.89
N PHE A 172 8.55 -3.52 -5.14
CA PHE A 172 9.32 -4.69 -5.54
C PHE A 172 10.75 -4.27 -5.89
N ASN A 173 11.74 -4.96 -5.33
CA ASN A 173 13.16 -4.70 -5.59
C ASN A 173 13.75 -5.56 -6.72
N GLY A 174 12.91 -6.14 -7.57
CA GLY A 174 13.31 -7.15 -8.56
C GLY A 174 13.37 -8.59 -8.03
N VAL A 175 13.29 -8.79 -6.71
CA VAL A 175 13.38 -10.12 -6.07
C VAL A 175 12.22 -10.39 -5.12
N THR A 176 11.89 -9.45 -4.24
CA THR A 176 10.84 -9.58 -3.22
C THR A 176 10.07 -8.29 -3.06
N TRP A 177 8.82 -8.42 -2.61
CA TRP A 177 8.02 -7.29 -2.16
C TRP A 177 8.46 -6.83 -0.77
N ILE A 178 8.49 -5.52 -0.57
CA ILE A 178 8.83 -4.83 0.68
C ILE A 178 7.72 -3.82 0.96
N TYR A 179 7.03 -3.96 2.09
CA TYR A 179 5.96 -3.03 2.47
C TYR A 179 6.51 -1.79 3.17
N VAL A 180 5.95 -0.63 2.81
CA VAL A 180 6.21 0.67 3.45
C VAL A 180 5.07 1.07 4.38
N GLU A 181 3.89 0.49 4.18
CA GLU A 181 2.73 0.65 5.03
C GLU A 181 1.93 -0.64 5.10
N GLU A 182 1.49 -0.98 6.30
CA GLU A 182 0.55 -2.07 6.60
C GLU A 182 -0.32 -1.61 7.78
N THR A 183 -1.62 -1.92 7.75
CA THR A 183 -2.48 -1.73 8.93
C THR A 183 -2.27 -2.82 9.96
N GLY A 184 -1.82 -4.01 9.53
CA GLY A 184 -1.70 -5.20 10.36
C GLY A 184 -3.06 -5.60 10.93
N SER A 185 -3.04 -6.20 12.12
CA SER A 185 -4.26 -6.58 12.85
C SER A 185 -4.98 -5.40 13.55
N ALA A 186 -4.67 -4.15 13.17
CA ALA A 186 -5.29 -2.97 13.74
C ALA A 186 -6.43 -2.49 12.86
N SER A 187 -7.58 -2.19 13.47
CA SER A 187 -8.66 -1.50 12.77
C SER A 187 -8.20 -0.11 12.30
N ALA A 188 -8.52 0.25 11.06
CA ALA A 188 -8.26 1.56 10.48
C ALA A 188 -9.55 2.16 9.89
N ASN A 189 -9.86 3.40 10.27
CA ASN A 189 -11.04 4.09 9.74
C ASN A 189 -10.71 5.56 9.47
N ASP A 190 -9.90 5.77 8.44
CA ASP A 190 -9.53 7.08 7.94
C ASP A 190 -10.65 7.60 7.03
N ALA A 191 -11.64 8.25 7.66
CA ALA A 191 -12.82 8.77 6.97
C ALA A 191 -12.51 9.85 5.91
N ALA A 192 -11.35 10.50 6.03
CA ALA A 192 -10.78 11.44 5.06
C ALA A 192 -9.49 10.86 4.46
N TYR A 193 -9.05 11.38 3.32
CA TYR A 193 -7.77 10.99 2.74
C TYR A 193 -6.60 11.42 3.62
N VAL A 194 -5.63 10.53 3.75
CA VAL A 194 -4.37 10.73 4.46
C VAL A 194 -3.23 10.61 3.46
N HIS A 195 -2.42 11.66 3.39
CA HIS A 195 -1.23 11.68 2.56
C HIS A 195 -0.12 10.81 3.18
N ARG A 196 0.52 10.01 2.33
CA ARG A 196 1.64 9.13 2.67
C ARG A 196 2.80 9.39 1.74
N ALA A 197 4.00 9.43 2.31
CA ALA A 197 5.24 9.66 1.57
C ALA A 197 6.38 8.89 2.22
N PHE A 198 7.12 8.13 1.41
CA PHE A 198 8.21 7.26 1.86
C PHE A 198 9.44 7.45 0.97
N SER A 199 10.59 7.75 1.60
CA SER A 199 11.89 7.59 0.96
C SER A 199 12.27 6.12 1.00
N LEU A 200 12.49 5.53 -0.17
CA LEU A 200 12.79 4.11 -0.30
C LEU A 200 14.30 3.87 -0.11
N PRO A 201 14.71 2.73 0.47
CA PRO A 201 16.12 2.41 0.66
C PRO A 201 16.84 2.16 -0.68
N PRO A 202 18.19 2.12 -0.70
CA PRO A 202 18.97 1.92 -1.92
C PRO A 202 18.60 0.70 -2.76
N GLY A 203 17.94 -0.32 -2.19
CA GLY A 203 17.43 -1.46 -2.96
C GLY A 203 16.32 -1.13 -3.96
N ALA A 204 15.77 0.09 -3.93
CA ALA A 204 14.82 0.59 -4.93
C ALA A 204 15.51 1.32 -6.10
N GLU A 205 16.81 1.60 -5.99
CA GLU A 205 17.57 2.41 -6.94
C GLU A 205 18.14 1.55 -8.06
N ASN A 206 18.21 2.10 -9.27
CA ASN A 206 18.80 1.45 -10.43
C ASN A 206 18.21 0.05 -10.76
N GLU A 207 16.91 -0.14 -10.50
CA GLU A 207 16.23 -1.43 -10.71
C GLU A 207 15.28 -1.39 -11.91
N ALA A 208 15.52 -2.27 -12.88
CA ALA A 208 14.67 -2.40 -14.07
C ALA A 208 13.33 -3.08 -13.77
N GLY A 209 13.32 -3.96 -12.76
CA GLY A 209 12.15 -4.70 -12.32
C GLY A 209 11.37 -4.01 -11.19
N PHE A 210 11.66 -2.75 -10.87
CA PHE A 210 10.95 -2.06 -9.79
C PHE A 210 9.44 -1.96 -10.09
N ALA A 211 8.64 -2.14 -9.06
CA ALA A 211 7.19 -2.01 -9.12
C ALA A 211 6.64 -1.49 -7.80
N ILE A 212 5.43 -0.95 -7.83
CA ILE A 212 4.66 -0.56 -6.64
C ILE A 212 3.36 -1.36 -6.59
N ARG A 213 2.82 -1.55 -5.38
CA ARG A 213 1.59 -2.31 -5.15
C ARG A 213 0.77 -1.71 -4.03
N PHE A 214 -0.54 -1.76 -4.21
CA PHE A 214 -1.53 -1.58 -3.15
C PHE A 214 -2.32 -2.87 -2.95
N GLU A 215 -2.50 -3.27 -1.70
CA GLU A 215 -3.28 -4.45 -1.31
C GLU A 215 -4.45 -4.03 -0.42
N CYS A 216 -5.59 -4.70 -0.59
CA CYS A 216 -6.77 -4.51 0.25
C CYS A 216 -7.45 -5.86 0.53
N THR A 217 -7.71 -6.14 1.80
CA THR A 217 -8.70 -7.13 2.25
C THR A 217 -9.80 -6.39 3.03
N ALA A 218 -11.01 -6.90 2.93
CA ALA A 218 -12.20 -6.34 3.55
C ALA A 218 -13.28 -7.42 3.61
N GLY A 219 -13.91 -7.62 4.76
CA GLY A 219 -14.94 -8.63 4.98
C GLY A 219 -16.36 -8.17 4.64
N ALA A 220 -16.62 -6.86 4.72
CA ALA A 220 -17.94 -6.26 4.56
C ALA A 220 -18.05 -5.36 3.33
N VAL A 221 -19.26 -5.27 2.75
CA VAL A 221 -19.54 -4.40 1.59
C VAL A 221 -19.47 -2.90 1.91
N SER A 222 -19.47 -2.54 3.19
CA SER A 222 -19.30 -1.16 3.68
C SER A 222 -17.83 -0.76 3.82
N GLU A 223 -16.90 -1.71 3.73
CA GLU A 223 -15.48 -1.50 3.89
C GLU A 223 -14.82 -1.22 2.54
N SER A 224 -13.84 -0.33 2.53
CA SER A 224 -13.11 -0.06 1.28
C SER A 224 -11.75 0.57 1.52
N CYS A 225 -10.83 0.28 0.59
CA CYS A 225 -9.58 1.00 0.44
C CYS A 225 -9.67 1.90 -0.79
N ASN A 226 -9.27 3.16 -0.67
CA ASN A 226 -9.18 4.08 -1.80
C ASN A 226 -7.77 4.65 -1.84
N VAL A 227 -7.23 4.80 -3.04
CA VAL A 227 -5.90 5.35 -3.34
C VAL A 227 -6.05 6.39 -4.44
N ASP A 228 -5.36 7.50 -4.28
CA ASP A 228 -5.36 8.62 -5.23
C ASP A 228 -3.97 9.30 -5.23
N GLY A 229 -3.68 10.11 -6.26
CA GLY A 229 -2.46 10.91 -6.35
C GLY A 229 -1.16 10.13 -6.21
N VAL A 230 -1.04 8.98 -6.88
CA VAL A 230 0.14 8.13 -6.77
C VAL A 230 1.29 8.72 -7.55
N ILE A 231 2.43 8.94 -6.91
CA ILE A 231 3.64 9.51 -7.53
C ILE A 231 4.86 8.71 -7.09
N VAL A 232 5.70 8.33 -8.07
CA VAL A 232 7.06 7.86 -7.83
C VAL A 232 8.03 8.90 -8.39
N THR A 233 8.93 9.40 -7.54
CA THR A 233 9.96 10.36 -7.94
C THR A 233 11.37 9.86 -7.64
N ALA A 234 12.35 10.45 -8.31
CA ALA A 234 13.77 10.32 -8.03
C ALA A 234 14.37 11.68 -7.71
N GLY A 235 15.25 11.71 -6.71
CA GLY A 235 15.94 12.91 -6.27
C GLY A 235 17.33 13.11 -6.91
N PRO A 236 18.00 14.22 -6.56
CA PRO A 236 19.43 14.47 -6.85
C PRO A 236 20.35 13.32 -6.47
#